data_AF-A0A7S1THC7-F1
#
_entry.id   AF-A0A7S1THC7-F1
#
_cell.length_a   1.000
_cell.length_b   1.000
_cell.length_c   1.000
_cell.angle_alpha   90.00
_cell.angle_beta   90.00
_cell.angle_gamma   90.00
#
_symmetry.space_group_name_H-M   'P 1'
#
loop_
_entity.id
_entity.type
_entity.pdbx_description
1 polymer ?
#
loop_
_entity_poly.entity_id
_entity_poly.type
_entity_poly.pdbx_seq_one_letter_code
_entity_poly.pdbx_strand_id
1 'polypeptide(L)'
;MYVPVERELRASERERERERERERLREEGDWTGMKRGMLDGACFMNPLFKVRRMDGKSKSKMKFPLVIVLVWVMMMMMMMTVGKEQESMATYSFHVVIFTCLWKRPVLSDFVLGYYARLSDQLWREEGLRLSMFIVGSEGEKSRELATRHGAGYLEYRNEPLGEKHNAGLLGVRDKYPDLDAVVVVRGRLRKWFYLVSSLDQST
;
A
#
# COMPACT_ATOMS: atom_id res chain seq x y z
N MET A 1 -45.59 -30.76 -14.94
CA MET A 1 -44.23 -31.34 -14.92
C MET A 1 -43.48 -30.75 -16.10
N TYR A 2 -42.82 -29.61 -15.91
CA TYR A 2 -42.09 -28.90 -16.97
C TYR A 2 -41.22 -27.82 -16.31
N VAL A 3 -39.96 -28.12 -16.01
CA VAL A 3 -38.81 -27.18 -16.09
C VAL A 3 -37.51 -27.99 -16.01
N PRO A 4 -36.80 -28.25 -17.13
CA PRO A 4 -35.36 -28.46 -17.04
C PRO A 4 -34.51 -27.58 -17.98
N VAL A 5 -35.11 -26.68 -18.76
CA VAL A 5 -34.37 -25.93 -19.80
C VAL A 5 -33.48 -24.80 -19.24
N GLU A 6 -33.92 -24.10 -18.19
CA GLU A 6 -33.15 -22.97 -17.63
C GLU A 6 -31.85 -23.38 -16.94
N ARG A 7 -31.76 -24.62 -16.42
CA ARG A 7 -30.53 -25.10 -15.77
C ARG A 7 -29.44 -25.41 -16.79
N GLU A 8 -29.82 -25.94 -17.94
CA GLU A 8 -28.89 -26.26 -19.03
C GLU A 8 -28.34 -24.99 -19.68
N LEU A 9 -29.18 -23.98 -19.89
CA LEU A 9 -28.74 -22.66 -20.38
C LEU A 9 -27.71 -22.02 -19.45
N ARG A 10 -27.96 -22.00 -18.15
CA ARG A 10 -27.01 -21.44 -17.17
C ARG A 10 -25.73 -22.26 -17.01
N ALA A 11 -25.74 -23.54 -17.36
CA ALA A 11 -24.53 -24.37 -17.39
C ALA A 11 -23.69 -24.05 -18.62
N SER A 12 -24.33 -23.92 -19.79
CA SER A 12 -23.69 -23.57 -21.05
C SER A 12 -23.04 -22.18 -21.02
N GLU A 13 -23.70 -21.19 -20.40
CA GLU A 13 -23.13 -19.84 -20.26
C GLU A 13 -21.84 -19.83 -19.41
N ARG A 14 -21.79 -20.62 -18.32
CA ARG A 14 -20.60 -20.72 -17.47
C ARG A 14 -19.43 -21.40 -18.17
N GLU A 15 -19.69 -22.35 -19.06
CA GLU A 15 -18.62 -22.97 -19.85
C GLU A 15 -18.03 -21.98 -20.85
N ARG A 16 -18.88 -21.19 -21.52
CA ARG A 16 -18.42 -20.13 -22.44
C ARG A 16 -17.61 -19.05 -21.73
N GLU A 17 -17.98 -18.66 -20.51
CA GLU A 17 -17.18 -17.70 -19.73
C GLU A 17 -15.80 -18.27 -19.35
N ARG A 18 -15.74 -19.53 -18.93
CA ARG A 18 -14.47 -20.20 -18.60
C ARG A 18 -13.55 -20.34 -19.81
N GLU A 19 -14.11 -20.56 -20.99
CA GLU A 19 -13.33 -20.66 -22.22
C GLU A 19 -12.74 -19.31 -22.62
N ARG A 20 -13.51 -18.21 -22.54
CA ARG A 20 -13.02 -16.84 -22.75
C ARG A 20 -11.95 -16.42 -21.75
N GLU A 21 -12.06 -16.86 -20.50
CA GLU A 21 -11.04 -16.58 -19.47
C GLU A 21 -9.73 -17.34 -19.74
N ARG A 22 -9.83 -18.59 -20.23
CA ARG A 22 -8.66 -19.36 -20.68
C ARG A 22 -7.96 -18.74 -21.88
N GLU A 23 -8.71 -18.20 -22.84
CA GLU A 23 -8.13 -17.49 -23.99
C GLU A 23 -7.41 -16.21 -23.55
N ARG A 24 -8.02 -15.40 -22.67
CA ARG A 24 -7.36 -14.21 -22.11
C ARG A 24 -6.05 -14.54 -21.38
N LEU A 25 -6.04 -15.59 -20.55
CA LEU A 25 -4.83 -16.01 -19.85
C LEU A 25 -3.76 -16.55 -20.81
N ARG A 26 -4.15 -17.12 -21.96
CA ARG A 26 -3.22 -17.57 -23.00
C ARG A 26 -2.59 -16.38 -23.74
N GLU A 27 -3.34 -15.33 -23.99
CA GLU A 27 -2.84 -14.06 -24.54
C GLU A 27 -1.94 -13.31 -23.54
N GLU A 28 -2.29 -13.29 -22.25
CA GLU A 28 -1.46 -12.66 -21.20
C GLU A 28 -0.18 -13.47 -20.89
N GLY A 29 -0.20 -14.79 -21.03
CA GLY A 29 0.95 -15.67 -20.79
C GLY A 29 2.07 -15.54 -21.84
N ASP A 30 1.77 -15.04 -23.03
CA ASP A 30 2.72 -14.92 -24.14
C ASP A 30 3.70 -13.74 -23.98
N TRP A 31 3.48 -12.85 -23.00
CA TRP A 31 4.38 -11.73 -22.70
C TRP A 31 5.72 -12.13 -22.08
N THR A 32 5.88 -13.39 -21.66
CA THR A 32 7.12 -13.88 -21.04
C THR A 32 8.22 -14.22 -22.05
N GLY A 33 7.89 -14.33 -23.35
CA GLY A 33 8.86 -14.56 -24.43
C GLY A 33 9.56 -13.30 -24.96
N MET A 34 9.00 -12.12 -24.73
CA MET A 34 9.41 -10.88 -25.42
C MET A 34 10.39 -10.00 -24.61
N LYS A 35 10.65 -10.31 -23.33
CA LYS A 35 11.56 -9.52 -22.47
C LYS A 35 13.01 -10.03 -22.39
N ARG A 36 13.41 -11.01 -23.20
CA ARG A 36 14.78 -11.57 -23.17
C ARG A 36 15.73 -10.98 -24.24
N GLY A 37 15.34 -9.91 -24.92
CA GLY A 37 16.14 -9.26 -25.98
C GLY A 37 16.59 -7.82 -25.70
N MET A 38 16.46 -7.32 -24.46
CA MET A 38 16.60 -5.88 -24.20
C MET A 38 17.37 -5.56 -22.90
N LEU A 39 18.39 -6.38 -22.59
CA LEU A 39 19.35 -6.13 -21.50
C LEU A 39 20.82 -6.30 -21.93
N ASP A 40 21.11 -6.22 -23.23
CA ASP A 40 22.48 -6.09 -23.75
C ASP A 40 22.69 -4.66 -24.25
N GLY A 41 23.19 -3.77 -23.39
CA GLY A 41 23.51 -2.41 -23.84
C GLY A 41 23.69 -1.37 -22.75
N ALA A 42 24.63 -1.56 -21.83
CA ALA A 42 25.24 -0.44 -21.12
C ALA A 42 26.67 -0.79 -20.69
N CYS A 43 27.59 -0.60 -21.62
CA CYS A 43 29.00 -0.38 -21.31
C CYS A 43 29.12 0.82 -20.36
N PHE A 44 29.59 0.61 -19.14
CA PHE A 44 30.34 1.63 -18.41
C PHE A 44 31.74 1.09 -18.13
N MET A 45 32.67 1.53 -18.97
CA MET A 45 34.10 1.33 -18.78
C MET A 45 34.52 2.01 -17.48
N ASN A 46 34.99 1.22 -16.52
CA ASN A 46 35.75 1.73 -15.40
C ASN A 46 37.22 1.86 -15.87
N PRO A 47 37.81 3.07 -15.91
CA PRO A 47 39.20 3.22 -16.31
C PRO A 47 40.12 2.58 -15.25
N LEU A 48 40.98 1.68 -15.73
CA LEU A 48 42.11 1.12 -15.02
C LEU A 48 42.84 2.19 -14.20
N PHE A 49 42.71 2.14 -12.87
CA PHE A 49 43.60 2.84 -11.97
C PHE A 49 44.97 2.16 -12.00
N LYS A 50 45.88 2.74 -12.78
CA LYS A 50 47.28 2.34 -12.86
C LYS A 50 47.99 2.75 -11.56
N VAL A 51 48.12 1.79 -10.63
CA VAL A 51 48.88 1.96 -9.39
C VAL A 51 50.36 2.13 -9.74
N ARG A 52 50.84 3.38 -9.71
CA ARG A 52 52.27 3.71 -9.70
C ARG A 52 52.84 3.34 -8.33
N ARG A 53 53.78 2.40 -8.27
CA ARG A 53 54.67 2.24 -7.12
C ARG A 53 55.46 3.55 -6.94
N MET A 54 55.30 4.19 -5.78
CA MET A 54 56.25 5.18 -5.29
C MET A 54 57.12 4.51 -4.25
N ASP A 55 58.36 4.21 -4.65
CA ASP A 55 59.47 4.01 -3.72
C ASP A 55 60.01 5.39 -3.32
N GLY A 56 60.12 5.68 -2.03
CA GLY A 56 60.66 6.97 -1.61
C GLY A 56 60.56 7.30 -0.13
N LYS A 57 61.48 6.74 0.65
CA LYS A 57 62.00 7.22 1.94
C LYS A 57 61.55 8.63 2.37
N SER A 58 60.84 8.72 3.49
CA SER A 58 61.16 9.70 4.55
C SER A 58 60.43 9.31 5.84
N LYS A 59 61.16 8.81 6.83
CA LYS A 59 60.64 8.56 8.19
C LYS A 59 60.53 9.88 8.92
N SER A 60 59.52 10.69 8.63
CA SER A 60 59.08 11.72 9.58
C SER A 60 58.23 11.03 10.65
N LYS A 61 58.71 11.02 11.90
CA LYS A 61 57.95 10.58 13.08
C LYS A 61 56.75 11.53 13.26
N MET A 62 55.67 11.25 12.52
CA MET A 62 54.39 11.92 12.74
C MET A 62 53.87 11.46 14.09
N LYS A 63 53.64 12.42 14.98
CA LYS A 63 53.18 12.18 16.35
C LYS A 63 51.84 11.46 16.27
N PHE A 64 51.82 10.20 16.70
CA PHE A 64 50.65 9.31 16.82
C PHE A 64 49.33 9.98 17.27
N PRO A 65 49.31 10.98 18.18
CA PRO A 65 48.05 11.65 18.54
C PRO A 65 47.34 12.36 17.37
N LEU A 66 48.07 12.86 16.37
CA LEU A 66 47.46 13.66 15.30
C LEU A 66 46.62 12.82 14.33
N VAL A 67 47.03 11.58 14.08
CA VAL A 67 46.33 10.66 13.16
C VAL A 67 45.00 10.22 13.76
N ILE A 68 44.96 9.97 15.07
CA ILE A 68 43.74 9.55 15.78
C ILE A 68 42.69 10.66 15.76
N VAL A 69 43.10 11.91 16.01
CA VAL A 69 42.18 13.06 15.95
C VAL A 69 41.60 13.22 14.55
N LEU A 70 42.41 13.05 13.51
CA LEU A 70 41.96 13.22 12.13
C LEU A 70 40.97 12.13 11.69
N VAL A 71 41.20 10.87 12.09
CA VAL A 71 40.26 9.77 11.88
C VAL A 71 38.95 10.02 12.64
N TRP A 72 39.02 10.51 13.88
CA TRP A 72 37.83 10.80 14.68
C TRP A 72 37.00 11.94 14.09
N VAL A 73 37.64 13.01 13.60
CA VAL A 73 36.98 14.13 12.91
C VAL A 73 36.34 13.67 11.60
N MET A 74 37.03 12.83 10.82
CA MET A 74 36.45 12.23 9.62
C MET A 74 35.23 11.36 9.95
N MET A 75 35.30 10.55 11.01
CA MET A 75 34.18 9.70 11.42
C MET A 75 33.00 10.53 11.92
N MET A 76 33.26 11.61 12.67
CA MET A 76 32.24 12.60 13.07
C MET A 76 31.61 13.28 11.86
N MET A 77 32.41 13.75 10.89
CA MET A 77 31.89 14.34 9.65
C MET A 77 31.04 13.35 8.86
N MET A 78 31.47 12.08 8.77
CA MET A 78 30.73 11.04 8.08
C MET A 78 29.40 10.72 8.78
N MET A 79 29.37 10.73 10.12
CA MET A 79 28.11 10.60 10.88
C MET A 79 27.19 11.82 10.71
N MET A 80 27.75 13.02 10.55
CA MET A 80 26.96 14.24 10.31
C MET A 80 26.38 14.30 8.88
N THR A 81 27.02 13.67 7.89
CA THR A 81 26.54 13.68 6.49
C THR A 81 25.42 12.68 6.21
N VAL A 82 25.25 11.64 7.05
CA VAL A 82 24.20 10.63 6.87
C VAL A 82 22.80 11.15 7.31
N GLY A 83 22.71 12.34 7.92
CA GLY A 83 21.47 12.88 8.46
C GLY A 83 20.67 13.83 7.55
N LYS A 84 21.06 14.07 6.29
CA LYS A 84 20.50 15.17 5.48
C LYS A 84 20.19 14.83 4.01
N GLU A 85 19.70 13.62 3.74
CA GLU A 85 19.15 13.26 2.41
C GLU A 85 17.64 12.96 2.43
N GLN A 86 16.89 13.57 3.35
CA GLN A 86 15.42 13.38 3.42
C GLN A 86 14.62 14.69 3.50
N GLU A 87 15.12 15.76 2.89
CA GLU A 87 14.32 16.98 2.70
C GLU A 87 14.28 17.33 1.21
N SER A 88 13.07 17.43 0.66
CA SER A 88 12.72 17.89 -0.71
C SER A 88 12.51 16.84 -1.81
N MET A 89 11.71 15.81 -1.53
CA MET A 89 10.69 15.41 -2.53
C MET A 89 9.38 16.02 -2.05
N ALA A 90 8.72 16.83 -2.90
CA ALA A 90 7.38 17.34 -2.64
C ALA A 90 6.51 16.17 -2.15
N THR A 91 6.12 16.22 -0.89
CA THR A 91 5.58 15.09 -0.13
C THR A 91 4.19 14.79 -0.65
N TYR A 92 4.09 14.03 -1.75
CA TYR A 92 2.85 13.41 -2.14
C TYR A 92 2.54 12.36 -1.07
N SER A 93 1.77 12.76 -0.06
CA SER A 93 1.35 11.87 1.00
C SER A 93 0.29 10.93 0.44
N PHE A 94 0.69 9.69 0.12
CA PHE A 94 -0.23 8.68 -0.38
C PHE A 94 -1.35 8.45 0.65
N HIS A 95 -2.61 8.67 0.25
CA HIS A 95 -3.76 8.61 1.14
C HIS A 95 -4.60 7.36 0.87
N VAL A 96 -4.61 6.47 1.86
CA VAL A 96 -5.39 5.24 1.84
C VAL A 96 -6.55 5.33 2.82
N VAL A 97 -7.76 4.97 2.38
CA VAL A 97 -8.93 4.85 3.25
C VAL A 97 -9.26 3.37 3.47
N ILE A 98 -9.24 2.93 4.71
CA ILE A 98 -9.76 1.64 5.14
C ILE A 98 -11.27 1.76 5.34
N PHE A 99 -12.01 1.03 4.52
CA PHE A 99 -13.45 1.00 4.54
C PHE A 99 -13.98 -0.31 5.14
N THR A 100 -14.89 -0.22 6.11
CA THR A 100 -15.54 -1.40 6.71
C THR A 100 -16.99 -1.12 7.13
N CYS A 101 -17.80 -2.18 7.10
CA CYS A 101 -19.18 -2.15 7.61
C CYS A 101 -19.23 -2.87 8.96
N LEU A 102 -19.82 -2.24 9.98
CA LEU A 102 -19.97 -2.82 11.32
C LEU A 102 -21.39 -3.32 11.57
N TRP A 103 -21.49 -4.48 12.23
CA TRP A 103 -22.75 -5.00 12.75
C TRP A 103 -22.54 -6.03 13.87
N LYS A 104 -23.15 -5.80 15.03
CA LYS A 104 -23.29 -6.73 16.17
C LYS A 104 -21.99 -7.37 16.64
N ARG A 105 -20.85 -6.67 16.54
CA ARG A 105 -19.52 -7.18 16.93
C ARG A 105 -18.66 -6.14 17.67
N PRO A 106 -19.19 -5.45 18.71
CA PRO A 106 -18.52 -4.30 19.32
C PRO A 106 -17.11 -4.61 19.85
N VAL A 107 -16.89 -5.77 20.50
CA VAL A 107 -15.57 -6.14 21.05
C VAL A 107 -14.53 -6.35 19.95
N LEU A 108 -14.88 -7.09 18.89
CA LEU A 108 -13.97 -7.33 17.78
C LEU A 108 -13.72 -6.05 16.99
N SER A 109 -14.76 -5.26 16.76
CA SER A 109 -14.66 -3.98 16.07
C SER A 109 -13.77 -3.01 16.83
N ASP A 110 -13.91 -2.90 18.16
CA ASP A 110 -13.04 -2.06 18.99
C ASP A 110 -11.57 -2.49 18.90
N PHE A 111 -11.30 -3.79 18.95
CA PHE A 111 -9.94 -4.33 18.79
C PHE A 111 -9.33 -3.99 17.42
N VAL A 112 -10.08 -4.22 16.34
CA VAL A 112 -9.60 -4.00 14.96
C VAL A 112 -9.41 -2.51 14.67
N LEU A 113 -10.35 -1.66 15.09
CA LEU A 113 -10.25 -0.22 14.89
C LEU A 113 -9.10 0.37 15.70
N GLY A 114 -8.90 -0.09 16.93
CA GLY A 114 -7.76 0.32 17.75
C GLY A 114 -6.42 -0.08 17.14
N TYR A 115 -6.35 -1.24 16.47
CA TYR A 115 -5.16 -1.63 15.72
C TYR A 115 -4.89 -0.67 14.55
N TYR A 116 -5.89 -0.38 13.73
CA TYR A 116 -5.71 0.50 12.57
C TYR A 116 -5.46 1.97 12.95
N ALA A 117 -6.02 2.45 14.05
CA ALA A 117 -5.71 3.78 14.59
C ALA A 117 -4.22 3.90 14.93
N ARG A 118 -3.66 2.92 15.65
CA ARG A 118 -2.22 2.89 15.96
C ARG A 118 -1.35 2.75 14.71
N LEU A 119 -1.78 1.91 13.76
CA LEU A 119 -1.07 1.71 12.50
C LEU A 119 -1.05 3.00 11.67
N SER A 120 -2.13 3.77 11.67
CA SER A 120 -2.20 5.07 11.00
C SER A 120 -1.13 6.02 11.52
N ASP A 121 -1.01 6.16 12.84
CA ASP A 121 0.00 7.02 13.47
C ASP A 121 1.43 6.55 13.19
N GLN A 122 1.63 5.24 13.08
CA GLN A 122 2.92 4.66 12.74
C GLN A 122 3.29 4.97 11.27
N LEU A 123 2.41 4.63 10.33
CA LEU A 123 2.65 4.82 8.89
C LEU A 123 2.81 6.30 8.52
N TRP A 124 2.08 7.20 9.18
CA TRP A 124 2.27 8.63 8.97
C TRP A 124 3.67 9.09 9.39
N ARG A 125 4.19 8.59 10.53
CA ARG A 125 5.49 9.00 11.06
C ARG A 125 6.67 8.37 10.33
N GLU A 126 6.54 7.10 9.93
CA GLU A 126 7.63 6.32 9.34
C GLU A 126 7.72 6.50 7.82
N GLU A 127 6.57 6.57 7.14
CA GLU A 127 6.47 6.48 5.68
C GLU A 127 5.79 7.70 5.05
N GLY A 128 5.30 8.66 5.85
CA GLY A 128 4.50 9.79 5.36
C GLY A 128 3.16 9.37 4.71
N LEU A 129 2.71 8.15 4.97
CA LEU A 129 1.48 7.59 4.40
C LEU A 129 0.28 7.97 5.27
N ARG A 130 -0.71 8.62 4.68
CA ARG A 130 -1.95 8.98 5.36
C ARG A 130 -2.90 7.80 5.32
N LEU A 131 -3.16 7.20 6.47
CA LEU A 131 -4.19 6.15 6.60
C LEU A 131 -5.43 6.76 7.27
N SER A 132 -6.60 6.56 6.69
CA SER A 132 -7.86 6.98 7.30
C SER A 132 -8.82 5.81 7.39
N MET A 133 -9.72 5.83 8.36
CA MET A 133 -10.76 4.81 8.49
C MET A 133 -12.14 5.42 8.21
N PHE A 134 -12.97 4.69 7.48
CA PHE A 134 -14.37 5.03 7.27
C PHE A 134 -15.27 3.82 7.55
N ILE A 135 -16.28 4.06 8.36
CA ILE A 135 -17.11 3.02 8.93
C ILE A 135 -18.57 3.28 8.60
N VAL A 136 -19.26 2.24 8.15
CA VAL A 136 -20.72 2.25 8.04
C VAL A 136 -21.32 1.40 9.14
N GLY A 137 -21.97 2.05 10.09
CA GLY A 137 -22.72 1.40 11.16
C GLY A 137 -24.19 1.22 10.81
N SER A 138 -24.87 0.44 11.64
CA SER A 138 -26.32 0.23 11.57
C SER A 138 -26.93 0.05 12.97
N GLU A 139 -26.20 0.45 14.02
CA GLU A 139 -26.57 0.28 15.43
C GLU A 139 -26.76 1.64 16.12
N GLY A 140 -26.95 2.71 15.34
CA GLY A 140 -27.13 4.06 15.83
C GLY A 140 -25.92 4.55 16.63
N GLU A 141 -26.20 5.10 17.81
CA GLU A 141 -25.19 5.76 18.64
C GLU A 141 -24.04 4.83 19.04
N LYS A 142 -24.31 3.53 19.27
CA LYS A 142 -23.26 2.57 19.64
C LYS A 142 -22.17 2.45 18.59
N SER A 143 -22.56 2.35 17.31
CA SER A 143 -21.62 2.24 16.21
C SER A 143 -20.94 3.57 15.91
N ARG A 144 -21.63 4.70 16.13
CA ARG A 144 -21.07 6.05 16.01
C ARG A 144 -20.00 6.33 17.07
N GLU A 145 -20.30 6.06 18.34
CA GLU A 145 -19.37 6.22 19.46
C GLU A 145 -18.11 5.39 19.23
N LEU A 146 -18.29 4.14 18.79
CA LEU A 146 -17.18 3.24 18.51
C LEU A 146 -16.29 3.78 17.37
N ALA A 147 -16.88 4.28 16.28
CA ALA A 147 -16.12 4.90 15.19
C ALA A 147 -15.36 6.15 15.66
N THR A 148 -16.06 7.03 16.39
CA THR A 148 -15.51 8.32 16.86
C THR A 148 -14.36 8.12 17.83
N ARG A 149 -14.45 7.14 18.73
CA ARG A 149 -13.40 6.77 19.68
C ARG A 149 -12.06 6.48 19.01
N HIS A 150 -12.08 5.89 17.81
CA HIS A 150 -10.89 5.53 17.04
C HIS A 150 -10.57 6.53 15.93
N GLY A 151 -11.18 7.72 15.94
CA GLY A 151 -10.93 8.77 14.95
C GLY A 151 -11.43 8.43 13.53
N ALA A 152 -12.31 7.45 13.39
CA ALA A 152 -12.82 7.03 12.09
C ALA A 152 -13.98 7.91 11.60
N GLY A 153 -14.08 8.09 10.29
CA GLY A 153 -15.31 8.59 9.67
C GLY A 153 -16.47 7.63 9.84
N TYR A 154 -17.68 8.17 9.93
CA TYR A 154 -18.88 7.39 10.22
C TYR A 154 -20.04 7.76 9.30
N LEU A 155 -20.78 6.76 8.86
CA LEU A 155 -22.07 6.87 8.19
C LEU A 155 -23.04 5.86 8.82
N GLU A 156 -24.27 6.30 9.10
CA GLU A 156 -25.35 5.40 9.49
C GLU A 156 -26.05 4.89 8.24
N TYR A 157 -26.21 3.58 8.10
CA TYR A 157 -27.03 3.00 7.04
C TYR A 157 -27.67 1.68 7.49
N ARG A 158 -28.84 1.34 6.96
CA ARG A 158 -29.52 0.08 7.28
C ARG A 158 -28.62 -1.13 7.01
N ASN A 159 -28.68 -2.16 7.85
CA ASN A 159 -27.81 -3.33 7.65
C ASN A 159 -28.17 -4.15 6.40
N GLU A 160 -29.46 -4.14 6.04
CA GLU A 160 -30.00 -4.97 4.97
C GLU A 160 -30.67 -4.10 3.89
N PRO A 161 -30.39 -4.36 2.60
CA PRO A 161 -29.44 -5.35 2.09
C PRO A 161 -27.97 -4.90 2.24
N LEU A 162 -27.06 -5.84 2.51
CA LEU A 162 -25.65 -5.56 2.78
C LEU A 162 -24.93 -4.89 1.58
N GLY A 163 -25.36 -5.19 0.35
CA GLY A 163 -24.83 -4.56 -0.86
C GLY A 163 -25.09 -3.06 -0.88
N GLU A 164 -26.30 -2.63 -0.50
CA GLU A 164 -26.62 -1.20 -0.42
C GLU A 164 -25.83 -0.50 0.69
N LYS A 165 -25.65 -1.15 1.84
CA LYS A 165 -24.79 -0.61 2.92
C LYS A 165 -23.36 -0.38 2.45
N HIS A 166 -22.82 -1.34 1.70
CA HIS A 166 -21.50 -1.22 1.10
C HIS A 166 -21.45 -0.05 0.10
N ASN A 167 -22.42 0.06 -0.79
CA ASN A 167 -22.46 1.12 -1.80
C ASN A 167 -22.60 2.51 -1.17
N ALA A 168 -23.53 2.69 -0.23
CA ALA A 168 -23.68 3.93 0.53
C ALA A 168 -22.38 4.31 1.25
N GLY A 169 -21.69 3.32 1.80
CA GLY A 169 -20.38 3.51 2.41
C GLY A 169 -19.30 3.99 1.45
N LEU A 170 -19.17 3.37 0.28
CA LEU A 170 -18.19 3.77 -0.72
C LEU A 170 -18.48 5.17 -1.28
N LEU A 171 -19.75 5.53 -1.47
CA LEU A 171 -20.15 6.89 -1.80
C LEU A 171 -19.76 7.87 -0.69
N GLY A 172 -20.02 7.53 0.57
CA GLY A 172 -19.61 8.34 1.72
C GLY A 172 -18.09 8.49 1.85
N VAL A 173 -17.31 7.46 1.50
CA VAL A 173 -15.84 7.55 1.42
C VAL A 173 -15.42 8.55 0.35
N ARG A 174 -15.96 8.41 -0.86
CA ARG A 174 -15.65 9.30 -1.99
C ARG A 174 -15.98 10.76 -1.67
N ASP A 175 -17.15 11.01 -1.07
CA ASP A 175 -17.61 12.36 -0.76
C ASP A 175 -16.79 12.99 0.38
N LYS A 176 -16.31 12.17 1.34
CA LYS A 176 -15.53 12.66 2.48
C LYS A 176 -14.03 12.82 2.18
N TYR A 177 -13.49 12.00 1.29
CA TYR A 177 -12.06 11.94 0.96
C TYR A 177 -11.87 12.05 -0.57
N PRO A 178 -12.10 13.23 -1.17
CA PRO A 178 -11.99 13.42 -2.62
C PRO A 178 -10.53 13.28 -3.12
N ASP A 179 -9.56 13.41 -2.23
CA ASP A 179 -8.12 13.35 -2.45
C ASP A 179 -7.50 11.96 -2.17
N LEU A 180 -8.34 10.93 -1.95
CA LEU A 180 -7.82 9.58 -1.66
C LEU A 180 -7.18 8.96 -2.90
N ASP A 181 -6.09 8.22 -2.70
CA ASP A 181 -5.44 7.44 -3.77
C ASP A 181 -5.99 6.02 -3.87
N ALA A 182 -6.35 5.42 -2.73
CA ALA A 182 -6.82 4.04 -2.67
C ALA A 182 -7.84 3.80 -1.55
N VAL A 183 -8.79 2.90 -1.81
CA VAL A 183 -9.71 2.38 -0.79
C VAL A 183 -9.44 0.89 -0.57
N VAL A 184 -9.20 0.53 0.69
CA VAL A 184 -9.05 -0.87 1.12
C VAL A 184 -10.34 -1.31 1.78
N VAL A 185 -11.06 -2.24 1.13
CA VAL A 185 -12.32 -2.76 1.67
C VAL A 185 -12.05 -3.98 2.55
N VAL A 186 -12.29 -3.84 3.86
CA VAL A 186 -12.10 -4.92 4.83
C VAL A 186 -13.42 -5.60 5.13
N ARG A 187 -13.50 -6.92 4.91
CA ARG A 187 -14.68 -7.74 5.23
C ARG A 187 -14.37 -8.72 6.35
N GLY A 188 -15.27 -8.80 7.35
CA GLY A 188 -15.14 -9.68 8.52
C GLY A 188 -15.30 -11.18 8.27
N ARG A 189 -15.11 -11.68 7.04
CA ARG A 189 -15.12 -13.11 6.75
C ARG A 189 -13.69 -13.63 6.86
N LEU A 190 -13.38 -14.29 7.99
CA LEU A 190 -12.11 -14.95 8.35
C LEU A 190 -11.59 -15.99 7.33
N ARG A 191 -12.14 -16.10 6.12
CA ARG A 191 -11.88 -17.20 5.18
C ARG A 191 -11.33 -16.86 3.80
N LYS A 192 -11.17 -15.59 3.39
CA LYS A 192 -10.27 -15.12 2.31
C LYS A 192 -10.73 -13.78 1.69
N TRP A 193 -9.70 -13.07 1.17
CA TRP A 193 -9.66 -11.99 0.17
C TRP A 193 -9.75 -10.53 0.68
N PHE A 194 -8.64 -9.81 0.47
CA PHE A 194 -8.55 -8.36 0.34
C PHE A 194 -8.89 -8.00 -1.10
N TYR A 195 -9.77 -7.03 -1.33
CA TYR A 195 -9.95 -6.41 -2.64
C TYR A 195 -9.27 -5.05 -2.58
N LEU A 196 -8.25 -4.87 -3.43
CA LEU A 196 -7.63 -3.58 -3.66
C LEU A 196 -8.42 -2.94 -4.81
N VAL A 197 -9.25 -1.95 -4.51
CA VAL A 197 -9.88 -1.14 -5.55
C VAL A 197 -8.88 -0.02 -5.86
N SER A 198 -8.08 -0.26 -6.90
CA SER A 198 -7.18 0.72 -7.48
C SER A 198 -7.88 1.44 -8.63
N SER A 199 -7.76 2.77 -8.65
CA SER A 199 -8.30 3.76 -9.59
C SER A 199 -9.79 4.15 -9.42
N LEU A 200 -10.01 5.22 -8.66
CA LEU A 200 -11.09 6.18 -8.92
C LEU A 200 -10.52 7.29 -9.80
N ASP A 201 -10.07 6.94 -11.01
CA ASP A 201 -9.90 7.92 -12.07
C ASP A 201 -10.89 7.57 -13.17
N GLN A 202 -12.05 8.23 -13.12
CA GLN A 202 -12.85 8.47 -14.30
C GLN A 202 -12.97 9.98 -14.43
N SER A 203 -11.96 10.56 -15.07
CA SER A 203 -12.05 11.82 -15.76
C SER A 203 -13.36 11.92 -16.57
N THR A 204 -14.37 12.61 -16.04
CA THR A 204 -15.18 13.67 -16.70
C THR A 204 -16.26 14.22 -15.79
#